data_AF-A0A9D9U7H4-F1
#
_entry.id   AF-A0A9D9U7H4-F1
#
_cell.length_a   1.000
_cell.length_b   1.000
_cell.length_c   1.000
_cell.angle_alpha   90.00
_cell.angle_beta   90.00
_cell.angle_gamma   90.00
#
_symmetry.space_group_name_H-M   'P 1'
#
loop_
_entity.id
_entity.type
_entity.pdbx_description
1 polymer ?
#
loop_
_entity_poly.entity_id
_entity_poly.type
_entity_poly.pdbx_seq_one_letter_code
_entity_poly.pdbx_strand_id
1 'polypeptide(L)'
;MKTNNTHLNKFVRSYLATGCWVEFESDQEYTVSFEAMRQAFIDCEKFLNLLDKNFMTQDAVKIATRQGKDLPYRAGHDLYLTRNRHGAGFWDGDWDELGDKLTEICHEMKECQLYLGDDGKAYFM
;
A
#
# COMPACT_ATOMS: atom_id res chain seq x y z
N MET A 1 6.61 10.70 -11.43
CA MET A 1 5.25 10.85 -11.95
C MET A 1 4.57 12.00 -11.21
N LYS A 2 4.07 13.02 -11.91
CA LYS A 2 3.05 13.90 -11.30
C LYS A 2 1.77 13.08 -11.22
N THR A 3 1.65 12.26 -10.18
CA THR A 3 0.46 11.44 -9.94
C THR A 3 -0.71 12.41 -9.82
N ASN A 4 -1.65 12.38 -10.76
CA ASN A 4 -2.85 13.18 -10.57
C ASN A 4 -3.57 12.68 -9.30
N ASN A 5 -4.30 13.56 -8.61
CA ASN A 5 -4.92 13.23 -7.32
C ASN A 5 -5.79 11.95 -7.39
N THR A 6 -6.37 11.64 -8.55
CA THR A 6 -7.19 10.44 -8.75
C THR A 6 -6.39 9.13 -8.62
N HIS A 7 -5.20 9.05 -9.22
CA HIS A 7 -4.38 7.83 -9.13
C HIS A 7 -3.84 7.61 -7.72
N LEU A 8 -3.38 8.68 -7.06
CA LEU A 8 -2.91 8.61 -5.67
C LEU A 8 -4.04 8.15 -4.74
N ASN A 9 -5.24 8.72 -4.86
CA ASN A 9 -6.39 8.33 -4.04
C ASN A 9 -6.76 6.85 -4.19
N LYS A 10 -6.72 6.32 -5.42
CA LYS A 10 -6.99 4.89 -5.68
C LYS A 10 -5.91 3.98 -5.09
N PHE A 11 -4.65 4.41 -5.13
CA PHE A 11 -3.53 3.69 -4.54
C PHE A 11 -3.67 3.65 -3.01
N VAL A 12 -3.87 4.81 -2.38
CA VAL A 12 -4.10 4.95 -0.94
C VAL A 12 -5.29 4.12 -0.47
N ARG A 13 -6.39 4.11 -1.24
CA ARG A 13 -7.55 3.27 -0.94
C ARG A 13 -7.19 1.78 -0.93
N SER A 14 -6.40 1.33 -1.88
CA SER A 14 -6.00 -0.09 -1.96
C SER A 14 -5.08 -0.46 -0.79
N TYR A 15 -4.14 0.42 -0.45
CA TYR A 15 -3.24 0.27 0.70
C TYR A 15 -3.98 0.20 2.05
N LEU A 16 -4.86 1.17 2.33
CA LEU A 16 -5.65 1.19 3.56
C LEU A 16 -6.65 0.04 3.66
N ALA A 17 -7.35 -0.28 2.57
CA ALA A 17 -8.30 -1.39 2.54
C ALA A 17 -7.61 -2.72 2.85
N THR A 18 -6.40 -2.91 2.32
CA THR A 18 -5.59 -4.12 2.60
C THR A 18 -5.19 -4.17 4.07
N GLY A 19 -4.69 -3.06 4.63
CA GLY A 19 -4.33 -3.02 6.04
C GLY A 19 -5.49 -3.31 6.98
N CYS A 20 -6.65 -2.71 6.73
CA CYS A 20 -7.82 -2.97 7.55
C CYS A 20 -8.32 -4.40 7.39
N TRP A 21 -8.18 -5.00 6.21
CA TRP A 21 -8.56 -6.37 5.96
C TRP A 21 -7.66 -7.39 6.67
N VAL A 22 -6.35 -7.14 6.76
CA VAL A 22 -5.42 -8.10 7.38
C VAL A 22 -5.26 -7.92 8.89
N GLU A 23 -5.44 -6.71 9.42
CA GLU A 23 -5.22 -6.43 10.84
C GLU A 23 -6.48 -6.56 11.70
N PHE A 24 -7.67 -6.50 11.11
CA PHE A 24 -8.94 -6.48 11.86
C PHE A 24 -9.83 -7.68 11.52
N GLU A 25 -10.63 -8.08 12.51
CA GLU A 25 -11.60 -9.17 12.34
C GLU A 25 -12.74 -8.76 11.40
N SER A 26 -13.31 -9.74 10.69
CA SER A 26 -14.29 -9.48 9.62
C SER A 26 -15.61 -8.84 10.09
N ASP A 27 -15.96 -9.02 11.37
CA ASP A 27 -17.14 -8.46 12.02
C ASP A 27 -16.83 -7.26 12.93
N GLN A 28 -15.56 -6.82 12.95
CA GLN A 28 -15.12 -5.70 13.77
C GLN A 28 -15.54 -4.37 13.15
N GLU A 29 -16.29 -3.57 13.91
CA GLU A 29 -16.63 -2.21 13.51
C GLU A 29 -15.44 -1.27 13.73
N TYR A 30 -15.06 -0.54 12.70
CA TYR A 30 -14.03 0.49 12.79
C TYR A 30 -14.29 1.63 11.80
N THR A 31 -13.67 2.77 12.07
CA THR A 31 -13.44 3.82 11.08
C THR A 31 -11.94 4.07 10.94
N VAL A 32 -11.50 4.64 9.82
CA VAL A 32 -10.08 5.03 9.68
C VAL A 32 -9.91 6.44 10.26
N SER A 33 -8.97 6.61 11.18
CA SER A 33 -8.67 7.93 11.75
C SER A 33 -8.13 8.89 10.69
N PHE A 34 -8.27 10.21 10.94
CA PHE A 34 -7.69 11.22 10.05
C PHE A 34 -6.17 11.10 9.98
N GLU A 35 -5.53 10.76 11.10
CA GLU A 35 -4.10 10.50 11.24
C GLU A 35 -3.67 9.33 10.36
N ALA A 36 -4.40 8.21 10.40
CA ALA A 36 -4.12 7.06 9.56
C ALA A 36 -4.32 7.36 8.08
N MET A 37 -5.40 8.07 7.72
CA MET A 37 -5.60 8.52 6.33
C MET A 37 -4.41 9.36 5.85
N ARG A 38 -4.00 10.36 6.65
CA ARG A 38 -2.87 11.24 6.33
C ARG A 38 -1.56 10.47 6.18
N GLN A 39 -1.27 9.53 7.10
CA GLN A 39 -0.06 8.72 7.04
C GLN A 39 -0.06 7.80 5.82
N ALA A 40 -1.19 7.19 5.48
CA ALA A 40 -1.31 6.38 4.27
C ALA A 40 -1.06 7.19 3.00
N PHE A 41 -1.53 8.44 2.92
CA PHE A 41 -1.18 9.35 1.83
C PHE A 41 0.33 9.56 1.73
N ILE A 42 0.98 9.90 2.83
CA ILE A 42 2.44 10.14 2.89
C ILE A 42 3.22 8.89 2.47
N ASP A 43 2.84 7.73 2.97
CA ASP A 43 3.51 6.47 2.67
C ASP A 43 3.32 6.07 1.20
N CYS A 44 2.11 6.21 0.66
CA CYS A 44 1.85 5.92 -0.75
C CYS A 44 2.60 6.90 -1.66
N GLU A 45 2.65 8.19 -1.34
CA GLU A 45 3.47 9.15 -2.08
C GLU A 45 4.95 8.80 -2.02
N LYS A 46 5.46 8.40 -0.85
CA LYS A 46 6.84 7.97 -0.68
C LYS A 46 7.15 6.75 -1.57
N PHE A 47 6.28 5.74 -1.58
CA PHE A 47 6.46 4.56 -2.42
C PHE A 47 6.45 4.92 -3.92
N LEU A 48 5.49 5.72 -4.37
CA LEU A 48 5.42 6.16 -5.77
C LEU A 48 6.68 6.94 -6.19
N ASN A 49 7.21 7.79 -5.30
CA ASN A 49 8.47 8.48 -5.54
C ASN A 49 9.67 7.52 -5.59
N LEU A 50 9.67 6.44 -4.80
CA LEU A 50 10.70 5.39 -4.87
C LEU A 50 10.59 4.60 -6.17
N LEU A 51 9.38 4.31 -6.67
CA LEU A 51 9.20 3.71 -7.99
C LEU A 51 9.79 4.59 -9.10
N ASP A 52 9.48 5.88 -9.10
CA ASP A 52 10.03 6.83 -10.09
C ASP A 52 11.56 6.94 -10.07
N LYS A 53 12.18 6.69 -8.91
CA LYS A 53 13.64 6.72 -8.75
C LYS A 53 14.31 5.43 -9.22
N ASN A 54 13.62 4.29 -9.08
CA ASN A 54 14.20 2.97 -9.33
C ASN A 54 13.81 2.39 -10.70
N PHE A 55 12.77 2.93 -11.35
CA PHE A 55 12.25 2.43 -12.62
C PHE A 55 12.07 3.56 -13.63
N MET A 56 12.05 3.21 -14.92
CA MET A 56 11.64 4.16 -15.95
C MET A 56 10.21 4.62 -15.69
N THR A 57 9.89 5.88 -15.99
CA THR A 57 8.58 6.49 -15.72
C THR A 57 7.41 5.63 -16.21
N GLN A 58 7.52 5.04 -17.40
CA GLN A 58 6.46 4.19 -17.97
C GLN A 58 6.23 2.91 -17.17
N ASP A 59 7.29 2.32 -16.61
CA ASP A 59 7.21 1.09 -15.83
C ASP A 59 6.72 1.40 -14.42
N ALA A 60 7.20 2.50 -13.81
CA ALA A 60 6.67 3.02 -12.55
C ALA A 60 5.16 3.29 -12.63
N VAL A 61 4.69 3.91 -13.74
CA VAL A 61 3.25 4.12 -13.98
C VAL A 61 2.50 2.80 -14.09
N LYS A 62 3.00 1.84 -14.88
CA LYS A 62 2.37 0.52 -15.05
C LYS A 62 2.28 -0.23 -13.73
N ILE A 63 3.35 -0.21 -12.93
CA ILE A 63 3.39 -0.83 -11.60
C ILE A 63 2.34 -0.19 -10.70
N ALA A 64 2.39 1.13 -10.57
CA ALA A 64 1.51 1.89 -9.69
C ALA A 64 0.02 1.80 -10.06
N THR A 65 -0.29 1.54 -11.34
CA THR A 65 -1.67 1.60 -11.86
C THR A 65 -2.22 0.24 -12.30
N ARG A 66 -1.48 -0.85 -12.07
CA ARG A 66 -1.98 -2.21 -12.33
C ARG A 66 -3.23 -2.49 -11.51
N GLN A 67 -4.33 -2.77 -12.18
CA GLN A 67 -5.61 -3.02 -11.52
C GLN A 67 -5.57 -4.33 -10.72
N GLY A 68 -6.18 -4.31 -9.54
CA GLY A 68 -6.47 -5.52 -8.78
C GLY A 68 -7.82 -6.09 -9.21
N LYS A 69 -8.11 -7.34 -8.82
CA LYS A 69 -9.41 -7.98 -9.05
C LYS A 69 -10.52 -7.28 -8.27
N ASP A 70 -10.28 -7.09 -6.97
CA ASP A 70 -11.27 -6.55 -6.01
C ASP A 70 -10.84 -5.19 -5.42
N LEU A 71 -9.68 -4.67 -5.83
CA LEU A 71 -9.11 -3.41 -5.39
C LEU A 71 -8.74 -2.52 -6.57
N PRO A 72 -8.80 -1.18 -6.43
CA PRO A 72 -8.44 -0.26 -7.50
C PRO A 72 -7.06 -0.53 -8.10
N TYR A 73 -6.02 -0.67 -7.26
CA TYR A 73 -4.64 -0.93 -7.67
C TYR A 73 -3.98 -2.00 -6.82
N ARG A 74 -3.43 -3.00 -7.51
CA ARG A 74 -2.77 -4.14 -6.89
C ARG A 74 -1.51 -3.74 -6.11
N ALA A 75 -0.71 -2.83 -6.64
CA ALA A 75 0.51 -2.39 -5.98
C ALA A 75 0.28 -1.73 -4.62
N GLY A 76 -0.89 -1.13 -4.36
CA GLY A 76 -1.22 -0.60 -3.04
C GLY A 76 -1.45 -1.71 -2.01
N HIS A 77 -2.08 -2.81 -2.42
CA HIS A 77 -2.24 -4.01 -1.61
C HIS A 77 -0.90 -4.66 -1.30
N ASP A 78 -0.12 -4.92 -2.35
CA ASP A 78 1.16 -5.62 -2.20
C ASP A 78 2.18 -4.78 -1.43
N LEU A 79 2.11 -3.44 -1.51
CA LEU A 79 2.90 -2.56 -0.64
C LEU A 79 2.61 -2.81 0.84
N TYR A 80 1.34 -2.88 1.25
CA TYR A 80 0.99 -3.10 2.66
C TYR A 80 1.50 -4.46 3.14
N LEU A 81 1.22 -5.53 2.39
CA LEU A 81 1.59 -6.88 2.79
C LEU A 81 3.11 -7.06 2.86
N THR A 82 3.82 -6.56 1.84
CA THR A 82 5.27 -6.68 1.71
C THR A 82 5.99 -5.90 2.81
N ARG A 83 5.61 -4.63 3.03
CA ARG A 83 6.29 -3.79 4.05
C ARG A 83 6.11 -4.33 5.47
N ASN A 84 4.98 -4.97 5.75
CA ASN A 84 4.58 -5.48 7.06
C ASN A 84 4.79 -6.99 7.22
N ARG A 85 5.42 -7.65 6.25
CA ARG A 85 5.81 -9.07 6.32
C ARG A 85 4.64 -10.05 6.53
N HIS A 86 3.47 -9.80 5.97
CA HIS A 86 2.29 -10.68 6.09
C HIS A 86 2.38 -12.00 5.29
N GLY A 87 3.58 -12.41 4.84
CA GLY A 87 3.78 -13.68 4.12
C GLY A 87 3.25 -13.70 2.68
N ALA A 88 2.80 -12.55 2.16
CA ALA A 88 2.33 -12.32 0.80
C ALA A 88 2.75 -10.92 0.33
N GLY A 89 2.63 -10.64 -0.97
CA GLY A 89 2.90 -9.34 -1.56
C GLY A 89 3.61 -9.41 -2.92
N PHE A 90 4.63 -8.57 -3.11
CA PHE A 90 5.27 -8.40 -4.42
C PHE A 90 5.98 -9.67 -4.94
N TRP A 91 6.36 -10.59 -4.05
CA TRP A 91 7.04 -11.84 -4.40
C TRP A 91 6.09 -13.01 -4.74
N ASP A 92 4.76 -12.80 -4.73
CA ASP A 92 3.77 -13.87 -4.96
C ASP A 92 3.68 -14.33 -6.44
N GLY A 93 4.62 -13.91 -7.29
CA GLY A 93 4.72 -14.29 -8.69
C GLY A 93 3.92 -13.42 -9.65
N ASP A 94 3.13 -12.47 -9.15
CA ASP A 94 2.32 -11.60 -9.99
C ASP A 94 3.10 -10.46 -10.65
N TRP A 95 4.32 -10.18 -10.17
CA TRP A 95 5.15 -9.06 -10.61
C TRP A 95 6.37 -9.47 -11.44
N ASP A 96 6.35 -10.68 -12.00
CA ASP A 96 7.45 -11.24 -12.79
C ASP A 96 8.81 -11.03 -12.08
N GLU A 97 9.84 -10.62 -12.82
CA GLU A 97 11.19 -10.35 -12.30
C GLU A 97 11.28 -9.08 -11.42
N LEU A 98 10.20 -8.29 -11.31
CA LEU A 98 10.19 -7.06 -10.53
C LEU A 98 9.92 -7.30 -9.04
N GLY A 99 9.39 -8.47 -8.68
CA GLY A 99 8.93 -8.78 -7.32
C GLY A 99 10.00 -8.55 -6.25
N ASP A 100 11.23 -9.03 -6.48
CA ASP A 100 12.35 -8.86 -5.56
C ASP A 100 12.71 -7.39 -5.38
N LYS A 101 12.78 -6.63 -6.47
CA LYS A 101 13.15 -5.21 -6.40
C LYS A 101 12.08 -4.37 -5.70
N LEU A 102 10.81 -4.67 -5.94
CA LEU A 102 9.69 -4.02 -5.25
C LEU A 102 9.68 -4.38 -3.77
N THR A 103 10.07 -5.61 -3.43
CA THR A 103 10.23 -6.07 -2.05
C THR A 103 11.31 -5.30 -1.30
N GLU A 104 12.49 -5.13 -1.90
CA GLU A 104 13.56 -4.29 -1.35
C GLU A 104 13.08 -2.86 -1.05
N ILE A 105 12.41 -2.23 -2.01
CA ILE A 105 11.88 -0.86 -1.88
C ILE A 105 10.89 -0.78 -0.70
N CYS A 106 10.01 -1.76 -0.53
CA CYS A 106 9.06 -1.78 0.58
C CYS A 106 9.75 -1.91 1.94
N HIS A 107 10.79 -2.75 2.02
CA HIS A 107 11.54 -2.93 3.27
C HIS A 107 12.31 -1.66 3.68
N GLU A 108 12.77 -0.84 2.74
CA GLU A 108 13.36 0.48 3.04
C GLU A 108 12.37 1.44 3.73
N MET A 109 11.07 1.24 3.53
CA MET A 109 10.04 2.08 4.15
C MET A 109 9.75 1.73 5.60
N LYS A 110 10.25 0.58 6.08
CA LYS A 110 9.95 -0.02 7.39
C LYS A 110 8.48 -0.42 7.56
N GLU A 111 8.27 -1.31 8.52
CA GLU A 111 6.95 -1.76 8.97
C GLU A 111 6.15 -0.57 9.52
N CYS A 112 4.85 -0.58 9.26
CA CYS A 112 3.86 0.36 9.77
C CYS A 112 2.49 -0.32 9.65
N GLN A 113 2.10 -0.94 10.75
CA GLN A 113 0.89 -1.75 10.85
C GLN A 113 -0.27 -0.91 11.38
N LEU A 114 -1.49 -1.31 11.01
CA LEU A 114 -2.67 -0.70 11.60
C LEU A 114 -2.98 -1.38 12.93
N TYR A 115 -3.48 -0.60 13.87
CA TYR A 115 -4.06 -1.10 15.10
C TYR A 115 -5.38 -0.37 15.36
N LEU A 116 -6.30 -1.04 16.06
CA LEU A 116 -7.56 -0.43 16.48
C LEU A 116 -7.38 0.23 17.85
N GLY A 117 -7.65 1.53 17.92
CA GLY A 117 -7.70 2.26 19.18
C GLY A 117 -8.99 2.04 19.95
N ASP A 118 -8.98 2.39 21.24
CA ASP A 118 -10.14 2.25 22.13
C ASP A 118 -11.35 3.12 21.73
N ASP A 119 -11.15 4.09 20.83
CA ASP A 119 -12.21 4.94 20.27
C ASP A 119 -12.86 4.36 19.00
N GLY A 120 -12.53 3.11 18.65
CA GLY A 120 -13.05 2.42 17.47
C GLY A 120 -12.45 2.93 16.15
N LYS A 121 -11.28 3.58 16.19
CA LYS A 121 -10.58 4.05 14.99
C LYS A 121 -9.26 3.33 14.73
N ALA A 122 -8.97 3.12 13.45
CA ALA A 122 -7.72 2.57 12.99
C ALA A 122 -6.62 3.64 12.99
N TYR A 123 -5.45 3.29 13.53
CA TYR A 123 -4.24 4.12 13.61
C TYR A 123 -3.03 3.32 13.11
N PHE A 124 -1.99 4.01 12.68
CA PHE A 124 -0.70 3.37 12.40
C PHE A 124 0.19 3.39 13.64
N MET A 125 0.90 2.27 13.86
CA MET A 125 1.97 2.14 14.87
C MET A 125 3.33 2.58 14.34
#